data_AF-A0A3D6EZ42-F1
#
_entry.id   AF-A0A3D6EZ42-F1
#
_cell.length_a   1.000
_cell.length_b   1.000
_cell.length_c   1.000
_cell.angle_alpha   90.00
_cell.angle_beta   90.00
_cell.angle_gamma   90.00
#
_symmetry.space_group_name_H-M   'P 1'
#
loop_
_entity.id
_entity.type
_entity.pdbx_description
1 polymer ?
#
loop_
_entity_poly.entity_id
_entity_poly.type
_entity_poly.pdbx_seq_one_letter_code
_entity_poly.pdbx_strand_id
1 'polypeptide(L)'
;MNIYFYTPEFYSGGTKMIYRHVEILTNNNIPAFVLHTKNGFKNSGFQHTTPIRYWNDTRLTDEDIIIIPEYMAIWMNKKINPTGIKSFLKRKFSKNQYRYHAYEAIHSPARKVIYNQNPFYTFFDYPARPHTYTLPYHLPDCLGAVCVSQNNLEYL
;
A
#
# COMPACT_ATOMS: atom_id res chain seq x y z
N MET A 1 10.00 -14.55 5.73
CA MET A 1 9.81 -13.10 5.45
C MET A 1 9.54 -12.89 3.97
N ASN A 2 8.32 -12.47 3.61
CA ASN A 2 7.99 -11.99 2.27
C ASN A 2 7.76 -10.48 2.28
N ILE A 3 8.00 -9.83 1.14
CA ILE A 3 7.82 -8.40 0.94
C ILE A 3 6.71 -8.17 -0.09
N TYR A 4 5.62 -7.51 0.32
CA TYR A 4 4.48 -7.24 -0.55
C TYR A 4 4.36 -5.75 -0.85
N PHE A 5 4.45 -5.37 -2.12
CA PHE A 5 4.13 -4.02 -2.55
C PHE A 5 2.66 -3.95 -2.95
N TYR A 6 1.85 -3.33 -2.10
CA TYR A 6 0.45 -3.11 -2.41
C TYR A 6 0.29 -2.00 -3.46
N THR A 7 -0.49 -2.26 -4.50
CA THR A 7 -0.80 -1.25 -5.51
C THR A 7 -2.20 -1.47 -6.08
N PRO A 8 -2.96 -0.39 -6.34
CA PRO A 8 -4.19 -0.47 -7.11
C PRO A 8 -3.92 -0.76 -8.59
N GLU A 9 -4.96 -1.24 -9.30
CA GLU A 9 -4.89 -1.68 -10.70
C GLU A 9 -5.06 -0.52 -11.70
N PHE A 10 -4.08 0.37 -11.78
CA PHE A 10 -4.04 1.39 -12.83
C PHE A 10 -2.64 1.69 -13.36
N TYR A 11 -2.60 2.30 -14.54
CA TYR A 11 -1.37 2.68 -15.24
C TYR A 11 -0.86 4.02 -14.72
N SER A 12 0.31 4.00 -14.08
CA SER A 12 1.00 5.22 -13.68
C SER A 12 2.51 4.98 -13.63
N GLY A 13 3.29 6.06 -13.64
CA GLY A 13 4.73 5.99 -13.37
C GLY A 13 5.02 5.40 -11.99
N GLY A 14 4.20 5.73 -10.98
CA GLY A 14 4.32 5.16 -9.64
C GLY A 14 4.13 3.64 -9.62
N THR A 15 3.12 3.13 -10.34
CA THR A 15 2.90 1.68 -10.49
C THR A 15 4.08 1.01 -11.17
N LYS A 16 4.66 1.62 -12.22
CA LYS A 16 5.85 1.09 -12.90
C LYS A 16 7.05 0.99 -11.95
N MET A 17 7.25 1.98 -11.08
CA MET A 17 8.33 1.96 -10.09
C MET A 17 8.13 0.88 -9.02
N ILE A 18 6.90 0.65 -8.57
CA ILE A 18 6.58 -0.47 -7.67
C ILE A 18 7.00 -1.82 -8.27
N TYR A 19 6.61 -2.07 -9.52
CA TYR A 19 7.00 -3.29 -10.23
C TYR A 19 8.51 -3.41 -10.36
N ARG A 20 9.19 -2.30 -10.67
CA ARG A 20 10.64 -2.24 -10.75
C ARG A 20 11.32 -2.58 -9.42
N HIS A 21 10.80 -2.06 -8.29
CA HIS A 21 11.32 -2.40 -6.96
C HIS A 21 11.22 -3.89 -6.67
N VAL A 22 10.07 -4.50 -6.98
CA VAL A 22 9.89 -5.94 -6.80
C VAL A 22 10.85 -6.76 -7.67
N GLU A 23 11.06 -6.38 -8.93
CA GLU A 23 12.05 -7.04 -9.78
C GLU A 23 13.48 -6.89 -9.24
N ILE A 24 13.87 -5.70 -8.78
CA ILE A 24 15.19 -5.48 -8.18
C ILE A 24 15.39 -6.39 -6.96
N LEU A 25 14.41 -6.45 -6.05
CA LEU A 25 14.49 -7.30 -4.87
C LEU A 25 14.55 -8.78 -5.25
N THR A 26 13.69 -9.23 -6.16
CA THR A 26 13.64 -10.63 -6.61
C THR A 26 14.94 -11.04 -7.29
N ASN A 27 15.52 -10.20 -8.13
CA ASN A 27 16.80 -10.44 -8.80
C ASN A 27 17.99 -10.53 -7.83
N ASN A 28 17.82 -10.03 -6.60
CA ASN A 28 18.78 -10.15 -5.51
C ASN A 28 18.39 -11.23 -4.48
N ASN A 29 17.56 -12.20 -4.88
CA ASN A 29 17.09 -13.32 -4.05
C ASN A 29 16.29 -12.88 -2.80
N ILE A 30 15.71 -11.68 -2.81
CA ILE A 30 14.82 -11.20 -1.76
C ILE A 30 13.37 -11.50 -2.17
N PRO A 31 12.60 -12.31 -1.41
CA PRO A 31 11.22 -12.66 -1.76
C PRO A 31 10.31 -11.43 -1.76
N ALA A 32 9.99 -10.92 -2.94
CA ALA A 32 9.16 -9.74 -3.12
C ALA A 32 8.06 -9.98 -4.16
N PHE A 33 6.90 -9.36 -3.94
CA PHE A 33 5.72 -9.54 -4.79
C PHE A 33 4.96 -8.22 -4.94
N VAL A 34 4.40 -7.99 -6.13
CA VAL A 34 3.33 -7.02 -6.28
C VAL A 34 2.03 -7.66 -5.80
N LEU A 35 1.30 -6.97 -4.92
CA LEU A 35 0.03 -7.42 -4.36
C LEU A 35 -1.13 -6.63 -4.96
N HIS A 36 -1.90 -7.30 -5.83
CA HIS A 36 -3.11 -6.76 -6.46
C HIS A 36 -4.38 -7.25 -5.78
N THR A 37 -5.45 -6.47 -5.87
CA THR A 37 -6.78 -6.85 -5.38
C THR A 37 -7.54 -7.70 -6.40
N LYS A 38 -7.40 -7.39 -7.69
CA LYS A 38 -8.04 -8.11 -8.78
C LYS A 38 -7.23 -9.34 -9.20
N ASN A 39 -7.78 -10.53 -8.92
CA ASN A 39 -7.20 -11.80 -9.38
C ASN A 39 -6.99 -11.80 -10.90
N GLY A 40 -5.83 -12.28 -11.34
CA GLY A 40 -5.43 -12.31 -12.75
C GLY A 40 -4.97 -10.97 -13.32
N PHE A 41 -5.03 -9.87 -12.56
CA PHE A 41 -4.52 -8.59 -13.05
C PHE A 41 -3.00 -8.61 -13.17
N LYS A 42 -2.53 -8.19 -14.34
CA LYS A 42 -1.13 -7.93 -14.64
C LYS A 42 -1.06 -6.61 -15.40
N ASN A 43 -0.17 -5.71 -15.00
CA ASN A 43 -0.01 -4.44 -15.69
C ASN A 43 0.72 -4.68 -17.03
N SER A 44 -0.02 -4.63 -18.14
CA SER A 44 0.52 -4.80 -19.49
C SER A 44 1.02 -3.50 -20.12
N GLY A 45 0.97 -2.37 -19.39
CA GLY A 45 1.43 -1.07 -19.87
C GLY A 45 2.96 -0.96 -19.97
N PHE A 46 3.70 -1.95 -19.47
CA PHE A 46 5.15 -2.08 -19.61
C PHE A 46 5.55 -3.56 -19.52
N GLN A 47 6.70 -3.90 -20.10
CA GLN A 47 7.26 -5.25 -20.00
C GLN A 47 7.81 -5.49 -18.59
N HIS A 48 7.50 -6.66 -18.02
CA HIS A 48 7.98 -7.06 -16.71
C HIS A 48 7.85 -8.59 -16.52
N THR A 49 8.70 -9.16 -15.66
CA THR A 49 8.62 -10.56 -15.18
C THR A 49 8.24 -10.64 -13.70
N THR A 50 7.92 -9.50 -13.10
CA THR A 50 7.57 -9.32 -11.69
C THR A 50 6.64 -10.40 -11.14
N PRO A 51 7.01 -11.06 -10.02
CA PRO A 51 6.11 -11.92 -9.26
C PRO A 51 4.88 -11.15 -8.77
N ILE A 52 3.70 -11.70 -9.06
CA ILE A 52 2.40 -11.13 -8.64
C ILE A 52 1.72 -12.10 -7.68
N ARG A 53 1.13 -11.53 -6.62
CA ARG A 53 0.22 -12.20 -5.69
C ARG A 53 -1.08 -11.42 -5.65
N TYR A 54 -2.14 -12.10 -5.25
CA TYR A 54 -3.47 -11.53 -5.19
C TYR A 54 -4.01 -11.55 -3.78
N TRP A 55 -4.76 -10.51 -3.43
CA TRP A 55 -5.26 -10.28 -2.08
C TRP A 55 -6.03 -11.49 -1.52
N ASN A 56 -6.94 -12.05 -2.32
CA ASN A 56 -7.79 -13.17 -1.89
C ASN A 56 -7.00 -14.47 -1.63
N ASP A 57 -5.82 -14.60 -2.21
CA ASP A 57 -4.97 -15.79 -2.12
C ASP A 57 -3.72 -15.55 -1.26
N THR A 58 -3.64 -14.41 -0.58
CA THR A 58 -2.48 -14.01 0.23
C THR A 58 -2.89 -13.78 1.67
N ARG A 59 -2.27 -14.52 2.59
CA ARG A 59 -2.40 -14.28 4.02
C ARG A 59 -1.15 -13.57 4.53
N LEU A 60 -1.31 -12.33 4.96
CA LEU A 60 -0.24 -11.54 5.57
C LEU A 60 -0.04 -11.97 7.03
N THR A 61 1.21 -12.22 7.40
CA THR A 61 1.66 -12.61 8.74
C THR A 61 2.63 -11.57 9.32
N ASP A 62 2.92 -11.62 10.61
CA ASP A 62 3.86 -10.72 11.29
C ASP A 62 5.33 -10.89 10.85
N GLU A 63 5.66 -12.03 10.24
CA GLU A 63 6.95 -12.24 9.58
C GLU A 63 7.09 -11.45 8.26
N ASP A 64 5.98 -11.03 7.65
CA ASP A 64 5.96 -10.34 6.37
C ASP A 64 6.13 -8.82 6.53
N ILE A 65 6.49 -8.18 5.42
CA ILE A 65 6.52 -6.73 5.27
C ILE A 65 5.54 -6.35 4.17
N ILE A 66 4.66 -5.39 4.45
CA ILE A 66 3.80 -4.78 3.44
C ILE A 66 4.21 -3.32 3.20
N ILE A 67 4.52 -3.01 1.94
CA ILE A 67 4.80 -1.69 1.46
C ILE A 67 3.50 -1.07 0.97
N ILE A 68 3.13 0.08 1.54
CA ILE A 68 1.89 0.78 1.22
C ILE A 68 2.26 2.15 0.62
N PRO A 69 1.79 2.46 -0.60
CA PRO A 69 1.96 3.80 -1.17
C PRO A 69 1.30 4.84 -0.28
N GLU A 70 2.04 5.90 0.02
CA GLU A 70 1.66 6.93 0.97
C GLU A 70 0.32 7.60 0.64
N TYR A 71 -0.01 7.84 -0.63
CA TYR A 71 -1.29 8.46 -1.00
C TYR A 71 -2.51 7.62 -0.57
N MET A 72 -2.31 6.34 -0.23
CA MET A 72 -3.35 5.47 0.31
C MET A 72 -3.58 5.69 1.82
N ALA A 73 -2.76 6.51 2.48
CA ALA A 73 -2.81 6.80 3.92
C ALA A 73 -4.18 7.29 4.39
N ILE A 74 -4.86 8.11 3.58
CA ILE A 74 -6.20 8.59 3.91
C ILE A 74 -7.20 7.45 4.09
N TRP A 75 -7.05 6.35 3.34
CA TRP A 75 -7.94 5.20 3.41
C TRP A 75 -7.68 4.33 4.65
N MET A 76 -6.69 4.66 5.46
CA MET A 76 -6.47 3.99 6.74
C MET A 76 -7.35 4.51 7.86
N ASN A 77 -7.93 5.69 7.67
CA ASN A 77 -8.70 6.36 8.71
C ASN A 77 -10.03 5.64 8.93
N LYS A 78 -10.29 5.19 10.16
CA LYS A 78 -11.55 4.51 10.54
C LYS A 78 -12.80 5.36 10.29
N LYS A 79 -12.69 6.69 10.30
CA LYS A 79 -13.79 7.60 9.93
C LYS A 79 -14.12 7.52 8.43
N ILE A 80 -13.13 7.21 7.59
CA ILE A 80 -13.24 7.11 6.13
C ILE A 80 -13.57 5.68 5.70
N ASN A 81 -12.90 4.69 6.30
CA ASN A 81 -13.12 3.27 6.09
C ASN A 81 -13.55 2.59 7.41
N PRO A 82 -14.87 2.44 7.64
CA PRO A 82 -15.38 1.80 8.85
C PRO A 82 -15.02 0.31 8.87
N THR A 83 -14.87 -0.27 10.06
CA THR A 83 -14.58 -1.70 10.28
C THR A 83 -15.84 -2.56 10.48
N GLY A 84 -15.67 -3.88 10.56
CA GLY A 84 -16.71 -4.84 10.94
C GLY A 84 -17.79 -5.02 9.87
N ILE A 85 -19.03 -5.26 10.29
CA ILE A 85 -20.19 -5.49 9.41
C ILE A 85 -20.44 -4.31 8.43
N LYS A 86 -20.16 -3.08 8.86
CA LYS A 86 -20.27 -1.90 8.00
C LYS A 86 -19.25 -1.93 6.86
N SER A 87 -18.02 -2.38 7.13
CA SER A 87 -16.99 -2.61 6.11
C SER A 87 -17.44 -3.69 5.13
N PHE A 88 -17.91 -4.82 5.65
CA PHE A 88 -18.31 -5.98 4.85
C PHE A 88 -19.43 -5.64 3.85
N LEU A 89 -20.49 -4.96 4.33
CA LEU A 89 -21.59 -4.52 3.49
C LEU A 89 -21.11 -3.52 2.43
N LYS A 90 -20.36 -2.49 2.83
CA LYS A 90 -19.84 -1.52 1.86
C LYS A 90 -18.91 -2.16 0.83
N ARG A 91 -18.04 -3.10 1.22
CA ARG A 91 -17.15 -3.84 0.30
C ARG A 91 -17.94 -4.62 -0.74
N LYS A 92 -19.02 -5.30 -0.32
CA LYS A 92 -19.86 -6.10 -1.21
C LYS A 92 -20.57 -5.25 -2.27
N PHE A 93 -20.93 -4.02 -1.94
CA PHE A 93 -21.70 -3.13 -2.82
C PHE A 93 -20.90 -1.98 -3.44
N SER A 94 -19.64 -1.75 -3.02
CA SER A 94 -18.81 -0.65 -3.52
C SER A 94 -18.07 -1.04 -4.81
N LYS A 95 -18.13 -0.15 -5.80
CA LYS A 95 -17.32 -0.23 -7.02
C LYS A 95 -15.84 0.14 -6.79
N ASN A 96 -15.47 0.66 -5.61
CA ASN A 96 -14.12 1.11 -5.29
C ASN A 96 -13.51 0.26 -4.16
N GLN A 97 -13.13 -0.97 -4.51
CA GLN A 97 -12.63 -1.97 -3.56
C GLN A 97 -11.24 -1.63 -2.99
N TYR A 98 -10.44 -0.85 -3.71
CA TYR A 98 -9.08 -0.44 -3.34
C TYR A 98 -8.99 0.19 -1.95
N ARG A 99 -9.99 1.01 -1.58
CA ARG A 99 -9.98 1.71 -0.29
C ARG A 99 -10.06 0.71 0.88
N TYR A 100 -10.76 -0.42 0.72
CA TYR A 100 -10.90 -1.41 1.78
C TYR A 100 -9.64 -2.26 1.94
N HIS A 101 -8.99 -2.62 0.84
CA HIS A 101 -7.77 -3.43 0.90
C HIS A 101 -6.57 -2.62 1.43
N ALA A 102 -6.49 -1.32 1.17
CA ALA A 102 -5.54 -0.43 1.86
C ALA A 102 -5.75 -0.46 3.40
N TYR A 103 -7.01 -0.42 3.84
CA TYR A 103 -7.36 -0.52 5.25
C TYR A 103 -7.04 -1.91 5.84
N GLU A 104 -7.28 -2.99 5.10
CA GLU A 104 -6.93 -4.35 5.56
C GLU A 104 -5.42 -4.56 5.60
N ALA A 105 -4.66 -4.03 4.63
CA ALA A 105 -3.19 -4.06 4.59
C ALA A 105 -2.58 -3.43 5.83
N ILE A 106 -3.06 -2.23 6.19
CA ILE A 106 -2.53 -1.51 7.34
C ILE A 106 -2.94 -2.15 8.67
N HIS A 107 -4.08 -2.84 8.74
CA HIS A 107 -4.50 -3.55 9.96
C HIS A 107 -4.12 -5.04 9.96
N SER A 108 -3.36 -5.49 8.95
CA SER A 108 -2.85 -6.85 8.90
C SER A 108 -1.73 -7.03 9.95
N PRO A 109 -1.40 -8.29 10.32
CA PRO A 109 -0.27 -8.57 11.20
C PRO A 109 1.09 -8.17 10.63
N ALA A 110 1.22 -8.07 9.29
CA ALA A 110 2.47 -7.73 8.64
C ALA A 110 3.02 -6.39 9.10
N ARG A 111 4.35 -6.26 9.13
CA ARG A 111 5.03 -5.01 9.45
C ARG A 111 4.93 -4.04 8.28
N LYS A 112 4.84 -2.74 8.55
CA LYS A 112 4.52 -1.73 7.54
C LYS A 112 5.79 -1.01 7.10
N VAL A 113 5.90 -0.75 5.81
CA VAL A 113 6.82 0.24 5.26
C VAL A 113 6.01 1.18 4.38
N ILE A 114 6.20 2.48 4.55
CA ILE A 114 5.46 3.47 3.79
C ILE A 114 6.26 3.89 2.57
N TYR A 115 5.69 3.73 1.38
CA TYR A 115 6.34 4.19 0.16
C TYR A 115 5.91 5.62 -0.14
N ASN A 116 6.75 6.56 0.30
CA ASN A 116 6.60 7.98 0.08
C ASN A 116 7.05 8.30 -1.36
N GLN A 117 6.13 8.11 -2.30
CA GLN A 117 6.33 8.41 -3.72
C GLN A 117 6.16 9.88 -4.05
N ASN A 118 5.33 10.59 -3.28
CA ASN A 118 5.03 11.99 -3.49
C ASN A 118 4.56 12.61 -2.16
N PRO A 119 5.45 13.34 -1.46
CA PRO A 119 5.20 13.84 -0.11
C PRO A 119 4.17 14.98 -0.10
N PHE A 120 3.85 15.53 -1.29
CA PHE A 120 2.85 16.57 -1.44
C PHE A 120 1.42 16.02 -1.49
N TYR A 121 1.26 14.73 -1.80
CA TYR A 121 -0.05 14.07 -1.73
C TYR A 121 -0.41 13.60 -0.33
N THR A 122 0.57 13.49 0.57
CA THR A 122 0.41 13.08 1.97
C THR A 122 -0.67 13.88 2.68
N PHE A 123 -0.74 15.18 2.40
CA PHE A 123 -1.66 16.10 3.06
C PHE A 123 -2.79 16.60 2.17
N PHE A 124 -2.87 16.16 0.90
CA PHE A 124 -3.84 16.70 -0.05
C PHE A 124 -5.29 16.57 0.43
N ASP A 125 -5.59 15.46 1.11
CA ASP A 125 -6.90 15.21 1.70
C ASP A 125 -6.91 15.31 3.25
N TYR A 126 -5.82 15.80 3.86
CA TYR A 126 -5.79 16.09 5.29
C TYR A 126 -6.27 17.53 5.51
N PRO A 127 -7.30 17.77 6.35
CA PRO A 127 -7.78 19.12 6.54
C PRO A 127 -6.76 19.95 7.32
N ALA A 128 -6.58 21.21 6.92
CA ALA A 128 -5.55 22.13 7.42
C ALA A 128 -5.62 22.51 8.93
N ARG A 129 -6.57 21.95 9.68
CA ARG A 129 -6.71 22.19 11.14
C ARG A 129 -5.94 21.11 11.92
N PRO A 130 -5.63 21.29 13.22
CA PRO A 130 -5.08 20.20 14.03
C PRO A 130 -6.03 19.01 14.01
N HIS A 131 -5.57 17.89 13.45
CA HIS A 131 -6.36 16.68 13.24
C HIS A 131 -5.83 15.56 14.12
N THR A 132 -6.75 14.80 14.73
CA THR A 132 -6.45 13.59 15.51
C THR A 132 -6.16 12.37 14.62
N TYR A 133 -5.61 12.59 13.42
CA TYR A 133 -5.39 11.50 12.48
C TYR A 133 -4.08 10.78 12.78
N THR A 134 -4.17 9.48 12.95
CA THR A 134 -2.99 8.62 12.99
C THR A 134 -2.46 8.47 11.56
N LEU A 135 -1.30 9.07 11.30
CA LEU A 135 -0.57 8.83 10.05
C LEU A 135 -0.02 7.40 10.04
N PRO A 136 0.10 6.76 8.87
CA PRO A 136 0.79 5.48 8.74
C PRO A 136 2.17 5.44 9.38
N TYR A 137 2.89 6.55 9.33
CA TYR A 137 4.21 6.71 9.97
C TYR A 137 4.18 6.53 11.49
N HIS A 138 3.03 6.71 12.14
CA HIS A 138 2.88 6.62 13.59
C HIS A 138 2.38 5.25 14.08
N LEU A 139 2.22 4.28 13.18
CA LEU A 139 1.81 2.94 13.59
C LEU A 139 2.94 2.23 14.34
N PRO A 140 2.63 1.49 15.42
CA PRO A 140 3.65 0.84 16.24
C PRO A 140 4.45 -0.23 15.48
N ASP A 141 3.90 -0.75 14.39
CA ASP A 141 4.50 -1.76 13.51
C ASP A 141 4.99 -1.18 12.17
N CYS A 142 5.09 0.15 12.07
CA CYS A 142 5.77 0.82 10.97
C CYS A 142 7.29 0.77 11.17
N LEU A 143 7.99 0.09 10.26
CA LEU A 143 9.45 -0.06 10.29
C LEU A 143 10.18 1.17 9.73
N GLY A 144 9.50 1.97 8.90
CA GLY A 144 10.08 3.15 8.28
C GLY A 144 9.43 3.49 6.94
N ALA A 145 10.11 4.34 6.18
CA ALA A 145 9.64 4.81 4.88
C ALA A 145 10.69 4.59 3.78
N VAL A 146 10.21 4.35 2.55
CA VAL A 146 11.02 4.43 1.34
C VAL A 146 10.74 5.77 0.69
N CYS A 147 11.75 6.63 0.64
CA CYS A 147 11.70 7.95 0.02
C CYS A 147 12.34 7.91 -1.36
N VAL A 148 11.69 8.52 -2.36
CA VAL A 148 12.24 8.59 -3.73
C VAL A 148 13.17 9.79 -3.97
N SER A 149 13.31 10.68 -2.99
CA SER A 149 14.22 11.83 -3.04
C SER A 149 14.58 12.33 -1.64
N GLN A 150 15.62 13.16 -1.55
CA GLN A 150 15.99 13.86 -0.33
C GLN A 150 14.86 14.79 0.18
N ASN A 151 14.15 15.45 -0.74
CA ASN A 151 13.01 16.29 -0.39
C ASN A 151 11.85 15.49 0.24
N ASN A 152 11.62 14.24 -0.22
CA ASN A 152 10.64 13.37 0.43
C ASN A 152 11.03 13.04 1.87
N LEU A 153 12.33 12.82 2.11
CA LEU A 153 12.86 12.51 3.44
C LEU A 153 12.74 13.70 4.39
N GLU A 154 13.01 14.92 3.91
CA GLU A 154 12.89 16.16 4.70
C GLU A 154 11.45 16.53 5.07
N TYR A 155 10.47 15.93 4.40
CA TYR A 155 9.04 16.17 4.63
C TYR A 155 8.42 15.27 5.71
N LEU A 156 9.17 14.27 6.19
CA LEU A 156 8.77 13.32 7.24
C LEU A 156 9.23 13.77 8.62
#